data_AF-A0A538QKV4-F1
#
_entry.id   AF-A0A538QKV4-F1
#
_cell.length_a   1.000
_cell.length_b   1.000
_cell.length_c   1.000
_cell.angle_alpha   90.00
_cell.angle_beta   90.00
_cell.angle_gamma   90.00
#
_symmetry.space_group_name_H-M   'P 1'
#
loop_
_entity.id
_entity.type
_entity.pdbx_description
1 polymer ?
#
loop_
_entity_poly.entity_id
_entity_poly.type
_entity_poly.pdbx_seq_one_letter_code
_entity_poly.pdbx_strand_id
1 'polypeptide(L)'
;MKSSKLGLVAFTTSDVPGGNVYCLATVGFGLLLLVAACGFPRPADVGNDASADSLPGSSIVHVSPSGNDASDGRIGPVRTLKRAIAIAGTNTDVRTITMDVGRYMPQTGETFPYVVPNNVTIIGQSTGGTILAGTRAEDALTIDSASLRELEFEDFMVALSVAGQADLQNIHIRTSKLAVRQATSSKITANNLEIIGAVDVCGSGLELNGSADLIVSTLISRNLITTINAKDISTLDVTNADITADPRCAGLALSVKTSKMFMLKNSSIVGTYGAIQISGTASSPAQAMIIDTTVSNSGIASTVDSGPAILTIIGGKIFNNMSASQFRDGKVTLKNVRIEANGGNGSSAIYVSGSSAQSLASLVMRGCTVVNNRYGIAMFDYSAADLGTDADPGNNVFQDNQLAGVTLGGIAGPQLVNAVGNTWNPMTQGSDALGKYPVPGTVAGPIQQATGNNYDMWAGLSLRR
;
A
#
# COMPACT_ATOMS: atom_id res chain seq x y z
N MET A 1 -38.77 14.79 -50.70
CA MET A 1 -37.57 14.68 -51.56
C MET A 1 -36.56 13.76 -50.87
N LYS A 2 -36.04 12.75 -51.61
CA LYS A 2 -34.96 11.77 -51.27
C LYS A 2 -35.27 10.85 -50.08
N SER A 3 -35.82 9.63 -50.19
CA SER A 3 -35.47 8.40 -50.97
C SER A 3 -34.06 7.86 -50.73
N SER A 4 -33.97 6.74 -50.01
CA SER A 4 -32.94 5.70 -50.19
C SER A 4 -33.62 4.33 -50.15
N LYS A 5 -33.52 3.61 -51.27
CA LYS A 5 -34.08 2.28 -51.53
C LYS A 5 -33.16 1.21 -50.95
N LEU A 6 -33.69 0.17 -50.31
CA LEU A 6 -33.02 -1.12 -50.19
C LEU A 6 -33.70 -2.10 -51.15
N GLY A 7 -32.94 -2.56 -52.14
CA GLY A 7 -33.41 -3.44 -53.19
C GLY A 7 -33.52 -4.88 -52.73
N LEU A 8 -34.70 -5.46 -52.95
CA LEU A 8 -34.97 -6.89 -52.99
C LEU A 8 -34.37 -7.43 -54.30
N VAL A 9 -33.51 -8.46 -54.22
CA VAL A 9 -33.12 -9.26 -55.39
C VAL A 9 -33.45 -10.71 -55.06
N ALA A 10 -34.24 -11.33 -55.94
CA ALA A 10 -34.69 -12.70 -55.83
C ALA A 10 -34.46 -13.45 -57.14
N PHE A 11 -34.06 -14.72 -56.99
CA PHE A 11 -34.05 -15.84 -57.96
C PHE A 11 -33.05 -15.73 -59.13
N THR A 12 -32.53 -16.81 -59.73
CA THR A 12 -32.98 -18.20 -59.92
C THR A 12 -31.79 -19.17 -60.03
N THR A 13 -32.06 -20.43 -59.71
CA THR A 13 -31.21 -21.62 -59.89
C THR A 13 -31.13 -22.12 -61.33
N SER A 14 -30.03 -22.77 -61.72
CA SER A 14 -30.03 -23.78 -62.79
C SER A 14 -29.11 -24.96 -62.44
N ASP A 15 -29.76 -26.08 -62.13
CA ASP A 15 -29.46 -27.48 -62.46
C ASP A 15 -28.09 -28.11 -62.15
N VAL A 16 -28.05 -28.99 -61.13
CA VAL A 16 -27.63 -30.42 -61.24
C VAL A 16 -28.37 -31.23 -60.13
N PRO A 17 -28.85 -32.47 -60.40
CA PRO A 17 -29.91 -33.12 -59.63
C PRO A 17 -29.42 -34.07 -58.52
N GLY A 18 -30.20 -34.17 -57.44
CA GLY A 18 -30.18 -35.32 -56.53
C GLY A 18 -30.11 -34.95 -55.04
N GLY A 19 -31.19 -35.21 -54.32
CA GLY A 19 -31.20 -35.28 -52.85
C GLY A 19 -32.02 -34.18 -52.18
N ASN A 20 -33.31 -34.45 -51.95
CA ASN A 20 -34.13 -33.67 -51.02
C ASN A 20 -33.57 -33.83 -49.60
N VAL A 21 -33.19 -32.73 -48.95
CA VAL A 21 -33.08 -32.65 -47.49
C VAL A 21 -34.01 -31.54 -47.03
N TYR A 22 -35.14 -31.93 -46.43
CA TYR A 22 -36.08 -31.01 -45.80
C TYR A 22 -35.59 -30.68 -44.38
N CYS A 23 -35.26 -29.43 -44.11
CA CYS A 23 -35.15 -28.92 -42.74
C CYS A 23 -36.43 -28.16 -42.39
N LEU A 24 -37.27 -28.80 -41.57
CA LEU A 24 -38.44 -28.19 -40.95
C LEU A 24 -37.95 -27.36 -39.74
N ALA A 25 -38.15 -26.05 -39.75
CA ALA A 25 -37.90 -25.19 -38.59
C ALA A 25 -39.19 -24.48 -38.19
N THR A 26 -39.81 -24.96 -37.11
CA THR A 26 -40.89 -24.29 -36.38
C THR A 26 -40.30 -23.21 -35.47
N VAL A 27 -40.92 -22.03 -35.48
CA VAL A 27 -40.48 -20.84 -34.74
C VAL A 27 -40.86 -20.96 -33.26
N GLY A 28 -39.85 -20.91 -32.39
CA GLY A 28 -40.03 -20.84 -30.93
C GLY A 28 -38.86 -20.08 -30.29
N PHE A 29 -39.20 -19.01 -29.57
CA PHE A 29 -38.32 -18.08 -28.86
C PHE A 29 -37.24 -18.75 -27.99
N GLY A 30 -35.98 -18.32 -28.09
CA GLY A 30 -34.92 -18.65 -27.13
C GLY A 30 -33.55 -18.81 -27.77
N LEU A 31 -32.67 -17.83 -27.58
CA LEU A 31 -31.30 -17.76 -28.11
C LEU A 31 -30.40 -18.84 -27.47
N LEU A 32 -30.13 -19.93 -28.19
CA LEU A 32 -29.08 -20.91 -27.88
C LEU A 32 -28.32 -21.23 -29.19
N LEU A 33 -27.07 -20.78 -29.31
CA LEU A 33 -26.20 -21.06 -30.46
C LEU A 33 -25.58 -22.47 -30.32
N LEU A 34 -26.21 -23.47 -30.95
CA LEU A 34 -25.61 -24.78 -31.21
C LEU A 34 -24.91 -24.73 -32.57
N VAL A 35 -23.58 -24.87 -32.58
CA VAL A 35 -22.81 -25.04 -33.81
C VAL A 35 -23.01 -26.47 -34.29
N ALA A 36 -23.76 -26.65 -35.38
CA ALA A 36 -23.86 -27.93 -36.08
C ALA A 36 -22.56 -28.20 -36.85
N ALA A 37 -21.80 -29.19 -36.40
CA ALA A 37 -20.63 -29.69 -37.14
C ALA A 37 -21.10 -30.58 -38.30
N CYS A 38 -21.03 -30.07 -39.52
CA CYS A 38 -21.20 -30.88 -40.73
C CYS A 38 -19.90 -31.67 -40.99
N GLY A 39 -19.93 -32.97 -40.72
CA GLY A 39 -18.82 -33.87 -41.04
C GLY A 39 -18.72 -34.15 -42.53
N PHE A 40 -17.73 -33.58 -43.20
CA PHE A 40 -17.30 -34.00 -44.53
C PHE A 40 -16.20 -35.08 -44.40
N PRO A 41 -16.32 -36.25 -45.06
CA PRO A 41 -15.22 -37.19 -45.18
C PRO A 41 -14.10 -36.59 -46.05
N ARG A 42 -12.86 -36.60 -45.55
CA ARG A 42 -11.67 -36.11 -46.27
C ARG A 42 -11.28 -37.12 -47.37
N PRO A 43 -11.00 -36.68 -48.61
CA PRO A 43 -10.47 -37.55 -49.66
C PRO A 43 -9.11 -38.13 -49.29
N ALA A 44 -8.83 -39.38 -49.68
CA ALA A 44 -7.65 -40.15 -49.27
C ALA A 44 -6.31 -39.72 -49.92
N ASP A 45 -6.20 -38.52 -50.49
CA ASP A 45 -5.03 -38.12 -51.29
C ASP A 45 -4.59 -36.67 -51.07
N VAL A 46 -4.45 -36.29 -49.80
CA VAL A 46 -3.67 -35.11 -49.39
C VAL A 46 -2.55 -35.58 -48.48
N GLY A 47 -1.32 -35.53 -49.00
CA GLY A 47 -0.10 -35.83 -48.24
C GLY A 47 0.01 -34.94 -47.00
N ASN A 48 0.69 -35.45 -45.97
CA ASN A 48 0.86 -34.81 -44.68
C ASN A 48 1.55 -33.45 -44.82
N ASP A 49 0.76 -32.38 -44.94
CA ASP A 49 1.22 -31.04 -44.61
C ASP A 49 1.56 -31.03 -43.13
N ALA A 50 2.84 -30.77 -42.86
CA ALA A 50 3.37 -30.53 -41.53
C ALA A 50 2.45 -29.61 -40.76
N SER A 51 2.17 -29.96 -39.52
CA SER A 51 1.46 -29.14 -38.53
C SER A 51 2.21 -27.82 -38.34
N ALA A 52 1.90 -26.84 -39.18
CA ALA A 52 2.16 -25.44 -38.93
C ALA A 52 1.06 -24.93 -37.99
N ASP A 53 1.19 -25.27 -36.72
CA ASP A 53 0.48 -24.60 -35.63
C ASP A 53 1.51 -24.15 -34.59
N SER A 54 2.34 -23.20 -35.01
CA SER A 54 3.01 -22.29 -34.09
C SER A 54 2.46 -20.90 -34.39
N LEU A 55 1.59 -20.42 -33.50
CA LEU A 55 1.42 -18.98 -33.29
C LEU A 55 2.81 -18.31 -33.28
N PRO A 56 3.01 -17.09 -33.83
CA PRO A 56 4.30 -16.42 -33.81
C PRO A 56 4.74 -16.23 -32.35
N GLY A 57 5.59 -17.15 -31.90
CA GLY A 57 5.75 -17.47 -30.49
C GLY A 57 6.76 -16.55 -29.83
N SER A 58 6.35 -15.90 -28.75
CA SER A 58 7.29 -15.45 -27.73
C SER A 58 8.20 -16.61 -27.37
N SER A 59 9.50 -16.48 -27.65
CA SER A 59 10.42 -17.57 -27.38
C SER A 59 10.74 -17.61 -25.88
N ILE A 60 10.54 -18.76 -25.27
CA ILE A 60 10.79 -19.01 -23.85
C ILE A 60 12.20 -19.57 -23.72
N VAL A 61 12.95 -19.08 -22.72
CA VAL A 61 14.21 -19.67 -22.28
C VAL A 61 14.00 -20.35 -20.94
N HIS A 62 14.45 -21.59 -20.82
CA HIS A 62 14.35 -22.42 -19.62
C HIS A 62 15.68 -22.44 -18.86
N VAL A 63 15.63 -22.26 -17.54
CA VAL A 63 16.77 -22.28 -16.63
C VAL A 63 16.56 -23.35 -15.57
N SER A 64 17.57 -24.20 -15.35
CA SER A 64 17.48 -25.30 -14.38
C SER A 64 18.84 -25.54 -13.72
N PRO A 65 18.93 -25.82 -12.40
CA PRO A 65 20.22 -26.08 -11.76
C PRO A 65 20.97 -27.28 -12.35
N SER A 66 20.24 -28.25 -12.95
CA SER A 66 20.80 -29.39 -13.66
C SER A 66 21.06 -29.14 -15.15
N GLY A 67 20.83 -27.92 -15.63
CA GLY A 67 21.03 -27.52 -17.03
C GLY A 67 22.50 -27.36 -17.42
N ASN A 68 22.71 -26.85 -18.64
CA ASN A 68 24.06 -26.60 -19.18
C ASN A 68 24.10 -25.23 -19.88
N ASP A 69 25.03 -24.36 -19.49
CA ASP A 69 25.17 -23.01 -20.09
C ASP A 69 25.63 -23.04 -21.56
N ALA A 70 26.07 -24.19 -22.07
CA ALA A 70 26.29 -24.40 -23.50
C ALA A 70 25.00 -24.59 -24.30
N SER A 71 23.87 -24.88 -23.65
CA SER A 71 22.57 -25.03 -24.31
C SER A 71 22.00 -23.70 -24.79
N ASP A 72 21.01 -23.78 -25.69
CA ASP A 72 20.29 -22.64 -26.25
C ASP A 72 19.13 -22.15 -25.37
N GLY A 73 18.81 -22.87 -24.30
CA GLY A 73 17.71 -22.56 -23.39
C GLY A 73 16.33 -22.90 -23.94
N ARG A 74 16.22 -23.39 -25.18
CA ARG A 74 14.94 -23.74 -25.82
C ARG A 74 14.75 -25.25 -25.90
N ILE A 75 15.75 -25.95 -26.42
CA ILE A 75 15.74 -27.42 -26.53
C ILE A 75 16.20 -28.06 -25.22
N GLY A 76 17.21 -27.46 -24.58
CA GLY A 76 17.70 -27.88 -23.28
C GLY A 76 17.89 -26.68 -22.35
N PRO A 77 17.62 -26.81 -21.04
CA PRO A 77 17.71 -25.69 -20.13
C PRO A 77 19.16 -25.22 -19.97
N VAL A 78 19.33 -23.90 -19.89
CA VAL A 78 20.61 -23.33 -19.44
C VAL A 78 20.74 -23.50 -17.93
N ARG A 79 21.96 -23.51 -17.42
CA ARG A 79 22.19 -23.75 -15.99
C ARG A 79 21.97 -22.49 -15.15
N THR A 80 22.37 -21.34 -15.69
CA THR A 80 22.43 -20.06 -14.97
C THR A 80 21.44 -19.05 -15.52
N LEU A 81 20.94 -18.18 -14.64
CA LEU A 81 20.16 -17.01 -15.03
C LEU A 81 21.01 -16.06 -15.88
N LYS A 82 22.31 -15.91 -15.56
CA LYS A 82 23.27 -15.17 -16.38
C LYS A 82 23.17 -15.51 -17.87
N ARG A 83 23.19 -16.81 -18.18
CA ARG A 83 23.17 -17.28 -19.56
C ARG A 83 21.83 -16.98 -20.23
N ALA A 84 20.72 -17.19 -19.53
CA ALA A 84 19.39 -16.88 -20.04
C ALA A 84 19.21 -15.39 -20.35
N ILE A 85 19.68 -14.52 -19.45
CA ILE A 85 19.69 -13.07 -19.66
C ILE A 85 20.53 -12.69 -20.87
N ALA A 86 21.71 -13.31 -21.05
CA ALA A 86 22.54 -13.06 -22.22
C ALA A 86 21.84 -13.46 -23.53
N ILE A 87 21.16 -14.62 -23.55
CA ILE A 87 20.36 -15.06 -24.71
C ILE A 87 19.26 -14.04 -25.01
N ALA A 88 18.48 -13.63 -24.00
CA ALA A 88 17.40 -12.65 -24.16
C ALA A 88 17.90 -11.25 -24.56
N GLY A 89 19.07 -10.84 -24.08
CA GLY A 89 19.68 -9.56 -24.45
C GLY A 89 20.16 -9.53 -25.91
N THR A 90 20.54 -10.68 -26.48
CA THR A 90 20.92 -10.79 -27.89
C THR A 90 19.75 -11.10 -28.83
N ASN A 91 18.62 -11.57 -28.29
CA ASN A 91 17.46 -11.98 -29.06
C ASN A 91 16.18 -11.33 -28.51
N THR A 92 15.71 -10.31 -29.21
CA THR A 92 14.51 -9.53 -28.86
C THR A 92 13.20 -10.32 -28.93
N ASP A 93 13.19 -11.52 -29.51
CA ASP A 93 12.02 -12.41 -29.55
C ASP A 93 11.87 -13.21 -28.26
N VAL A 94 12.90 -13.24 -27.41
CA VAL A 94 12.81 -13.84 -26.08
C VAL A 94 12.16 -12.84 -25.14
N ARG A 95 10.92 -13.13 -24.73
CA ARG A 95 10.19 -12.29 -23.76
C ARG A 95 9.97 -12.97 -22.42
N THR A 96 10.32 -14.25 -22.31
CA THR A 96 10.08 -15.03 -21.10
C THR A 96 11.30 -15.88 -20.75
N ILE A 97 11.75 -15.78 -19.51
CA ILE A 97 12.71 -16.69 -18.90
C ILE A 97 11.95 -17.44 -17.80
N THR A 98 11.91 -18.76 -17.88
CA THR A 98 11.34 -19.61 -16.84
C THR A 98 12.45 -20.31 -16.08
N MET A 99 12.31 -20.42 -14.77
CA MET A 99 13.30 -20.99 -13.88
C MET A 99 12.67 -22.14 -13.08
N ASP A 100 13.37 -23.26 -13.02
CA ASP A 100 12.98 -24.40 -12.17
C ASP A 100 13.20 -24.09 -10.68
N VAL A 101 12.72 -24.99 -9.82
CA VAL A 101 13.08 -24.98 -8.40
C VAL A 101 14.60 -25.15 -8.28
N GLY A 102 15.22 -24.31 -7.47
CA GLY A 102 16.65 -24.29 -7.35
C GLY A 102 17.18 -23.08 -6.61
N ARG A 103 18.36 -23.23 -6.03
CA ARG A 103 19.12 -22.13 -5.44
C ARG A 103 20.24 -21.72 -6.39
N TYR A 104 20.11 -20.54 -6.97
CA TYR A 104 21.02 -19.96 -7.95
C TYR A 104 21.93 -18.96 -7.23
N MET A 105 23.20 -19.32 -7.09
CA MET A 105 24.19 -18.62 -6.26
C MET A 105 25.59 -18.68 -6.89
N PRO A 106 26.57 -17.90 -6.40
CA PRO A 106 27.93 -17.92 -6.96
C PRO A 106 28.55 -19.32 -7.03
N GLN A 107 28.29 -20.17 -6.04
CA GLN A 107 28.77 -21.55 -5.97
C GLN A 107 28.19 -22.43 -7.09
N THR A 108 27.04 -22.07 -7.67
CA THR A 108 26.41 -22.78 -8.81
C THR A 108 26.70 -22.13 -10.16
N GLY A 109 27.51 -21.06 -10.19
CA GLY A 109 27.98 -20.40 -11.41
C GLY A 109 27.35 -19.04 -11.69
N GLU A 110 26.48 -18.52 -10.81
CA GLU A 110 26.01 -17.14 -10.93
C GLU A 110 27.15 -16.14 -10.61
N THR A 111 26.98 -14.91 -11.08
CA THR A 111 27.93 -13.79 -11.02
C THR A 111 27.16 -12.48 -10.96
N PHE A 112 26.30 -12.32 -9.95
CA PHE A 112 25.53 -11.10 -9.71
C PHE A 112 26.45 -9.85 -9.62
N PRO A 113 25.97 -8.64 -9.98
CA PRO A 113 24.60 -8.27 -10.38
C PRO A 113 24.26 -8.53 -11.85
N TYR A 114 22.96 -8.53 -12.18
CA TYR A 114 22.45 -8.60 -13.55
C TYR A 114 21.55 -7.42 -13.93
N VAL A 115 21.56 -7.06 -15.22
CA VAL A 115 20.59 -6.14 -15.82
C VAL A 115 19.57 -6.97 -16.59
N VAL A 116 18.30 -6.85 -16.23
CA VAL A 116 17.21 -7.57 -16.91
C VAL A 116 16.92 -6.86 -18.24
N PRO A 117 16.91 -7.57 -19.39
CA PRO A 117 16.59 -6.94 -20.67
C PRO A 117 15.16 -6.41 -20.70
N ASN A 118 14.94 -5.33 -21.44
CA ASN A 118 13.64 -4.67 -21.47
C ASN A 118 12.53 -5.56 -22.04
N ASN A 119 11.37 -5.52 -21.39
CA ASN A 119 10.16 -6.29 -21.67
C ASN A 119 10.34 -7.82 -21.57
N VAL A 120 11.29 -8.27 -20.74
CA VAL A 120 11.42 -9.68 -20.36
C VAL A 120 10.64 -9.95 -19.08
N THR A 121 9.96 -11.09 -19.03
CA THR A 121 9.36 -11.64 -17.81
C THR A 121 10.24 -12.76 -17.30
N ILE A 122 10.68 -12.70 -16.04
CA ILE A 122 11.37 -13.81 -15.36
C ILE A 122 10.37 -14.46 -14.40
N ILE A 123 10.18 -15.78 -14.54
CA ILE A 123 9.17 -16.56 -13.82
C ILE A 123 9.85 -17.73 -13.13
N GLY A 124 9.74 -17.81 -11.81
CA GLY A 124 10.08 -19.01 -11.04
C GLY A 124 8.91 -20.00 -10.96
N GLN A 125 9.06 -21.03 -10.14
CA GLN A 125 8.00 -22.01 -9.93
C GLN A 125 6.97 -21.50 -8.92
N SER A 126 5.68 -21.64 -9.24
CA SER A 126 4.56 -21.17 -8.39
C SER A 126 4.42 -21.93 -7.07
N THR A 127 5.08 -23.08 -6.92
CA THR A 127 5.19 -23.79 -5.64
C THR A 127 6.23 -23.17 -4.70
N GLY A 128 6.92 -22.13 -5.14
CA GLY A 128 8.09 -21.56 -4.47
C GLY A 128 9.37 -22.37 -4.73
N GLY A 129 10.48 -21.88 -4.18
CA GLY A 129 11.78 -22.57 -4.23
C GLY A 129 12.69 -22.19 -5.39
N THR A 130 12.32 -21.21 -6.22
CA THR A 130 13.24 -20.56 -7.16
C THR A 130 13.91 -19.38 -6.45
N ILE A 131 15.13 -19.61 -5.97
CA ILE A 131 15.85 -18.68 -5.08
C ILE A 131 17.09 -18.14 -5.78
N LEU A 132 17.18 -16.82 -5.89
CA LEU A 132 18.43 -16.11 -6.20
C LEU A 132 19.11 -15.75 -4.88
N ALA A 133 20.35 -16.19 -4.68
CA ALA A 133 21.07 -15.97 -3.42
C ALA A 133 22.46 -15.37 -3.64
N GLY A 134 22.71 -14.23 -2.99
CA GLY A 134 23.99 -13.52 -3.03
C GLY A 134 24.87 -13.78 -1.80
N THR A 135 25.82 -12.88 -1.56
CA THR A 135 26.77 -12.91 -0.42
C THR A 135 26.62 -11.70 0.51
N ARG A 136 25.60 -10.87 0.30
CA ARG A 136 25.26 -9.62 0.99
C ARG A 136 26.19 -8.44 0.66
N ALA A 137 27.04 -8.60 -0.36
CA ALA A 137 28.01 -7.59 -0.80
C ALA A 137 27.61 -6.97 -2.15
N GLU A 138 26.86 -7.70 -2.95
CA GLU A 138 26.47 -7.38 -4.31
C GLU A 138 24.97 -7.11 -4.44
N ASP A 139 24.59 -6.40 -5.49
CA ASP A 139 23.18 -6.25 -5.87
C ASP A 139 22.72 -7.48 -6.68
N ALA A 140 21.42 -7.79 -6.70
CA ALA A 140 20.90 -8.91 -7.51
C ALA A 140 20.55 -8.47 -8.93
N LEU A 141 19.44 -7.73 -9.08
CA LEU A 141 18.87 -7.38 -10.38
C LEU A 141 18.64 -5.87 -10.52
N THR A 142 18.97 -5.34 -11.69
CA THR A 142 18.60 -4.00 -12.15
C THR A 142 17.52 -4.10 -13.23
N ILE A 143 16.44 -3.34 -13.08
CA ILE A 143 15.26 -3.37 -13.94
C ILE A 143 14.97 -1.98 -14.49
N ASP A 144 14.93 -1.85 -15.81
CA ASP A 144 14.45 -0.65 -16.50
C ASP A 144 13.03 -0.82 -17.05
N SER A 145 12.71 -1.96 -17.64
CA SER A 145 11.33 -2.34 -17.97
C SER A 145 11.20 -3.86 -17.95
N ALA A 146 10.69 -4.47 -16.88
CA ALA A 146 10.57 -5.92 -16.80
C ALA A 146 9.48 -6.39 -15.83
N SER A 147 9.13 -7.67 -15.92
CA SER A 147 8.22 -8.34 -14.99
C SER A 147 8.94 -9.47 -14.26
N LEU A 148 8.71 -9.59 -12.96
CA LEU A 148 9.22 -10.69 -12.13
C LEU A 148 8.06 -11.42 -11.46
N ARG A 149 8.09 -12.76 -11.47
CA ARG A 149 7.02 -13.60 -10.90
C ARG A 149 7.57 -14.81 -10.15
N GLU A 150 7.03 -15.11 -8.98
CA GLU A 150 7.32 -16.34 -8.23
C GLU A 150 8.81 -16.51 -7.90
N LEU A 151 9.48 -15.43 -7.46
CA LEU A 151 10.91 -15.43 -7.18
C LEU A 151 11.20 -15.09 -5.73
N GLU A 152 12.24 -15.74 -5.20
CA GLU A 152 12.83 -15.44 -3.91
C GLU A 152 14.24 -14.86 -4.06
N PHE A 153 14.55 -13.85 -3.25
CA PHE A 153 15.85 -13.18 -3.21
C PHE A 153 16.43 -13.24 -1.81
N GLU A 154 17.68 -13.66 -1.68
CA GLU A 154 18.35 -13.80 -0.38
C GLU A 154 19.74 -13.15 -0.38
N ASP A 155 20.09 -12.52 0.75
CA ASP A 155 21.44 -12.04 1.02
C ASP A 155 22.03 -11.17 -0.09
N PHE A 156 21.35 -10.10 -0.49
CA PHE A 156 21.91 -9.07 -1.36
C PHE A 156 22.17 -7.76 -0.60
N MET A 157 23.08 -6.93 -1.14
CA MET A 157 23.18 -5.53 -0.76
C MET A 157 21.87 -4.80 -1.15
N VAL A 158 21.46 -4.92 -2.41
CA VAL A 158 20.13 -4.55 -2.91
C VAL A 158 19.57 -5.69 -3.74
N ALA A 159 18.41 -6.24 -3.36
CA ALA A 159 17.82 -7.32 -4.15
C ALA A 159 17.32 -6.79 -5.51
N LEU A 160 16.52 -5.72 -5.52
CA LEU A 160 15.97 -5.13 -6.74
C LEU A 160 16.29 -3.63 -6.85
N SER A 161 16.98 -3.24 -7.92
CA SER A 161 17.18 -1.83 -8.30
C SER A 161 16.29 -1.50 -9.50
N VAL A 162 15.25 -0.69 -9.30
CA VAL A 162 14.30 -0.32 -10.35
C VAL A 162 14.58 1.10 -10.85
N ALA A 163 15.10 1.19 -12.08
CA ALA A 163 15.44 2.43 -12.75
C ALA A 163 14.27 3.01 -13.56
N GLY A 164 13.43 2.15 -14.13
CA GLY A 164 12.26 2.52 -14.93
C GLY A 164 10.98 1.91 -14.36
N GLN A 165 10.36 0.95 -15.05
CA GLN A 165 9.14 0.28 -14.65
C GLN A 165 9.36 -1.20 -14.29
N ALA A 166 8.78 -1.65 -13.17
CA ALA A 166 8.72 -3.06 -12.82
C ALA A 166 7.30 -3.51 -12.46
N ASP A 167 6.92 -4.71 -12.90
CA ASP A 167 5.72 -5.43 -12.47
C ASP A 167 6.14 -6.66 -11.67
N LEU A 168 5.76 -6.71 -10.39
CA LEU A 168 6.22 -7.70 -9.43
C LEU A 168 5.03 -8.54 -8.94
N GLN A 169 5.10 -9.86 -9.10
CA GLN A 169 4.05 -10.77 -8.64
C GLN A 169 4.65 -11.87 -7.76
N ASN A 170 4.15 -12.05 -6.54
CA ASN A 170 4.61 -13.11 -5.63
C ASN A 170 6.14 -13.09 -5.46
N ILE A 171 6.65 -11.94 -5.02
CA ILE A 171 8.08 -11.73 -4.82
C ILE A 171 8.39 -11.79 -3.34
N HIS A 172 9.35 -12.62 -2.97
CA HIS A 172 9.82 -12.78 -1.60
C HIS A 172 11.27 -12.31 -1.52
N ILE A 173 11.56 -11.39 -0.59
CA ILE A 173 12.92 -10.89 -0.38
C ILE A 173 13.26 -11.12 1.08
N ARG A 174 14.26 -11.96 1.33
CA ARG A 174 14.72 -12.30 2.67
C ARG A 174 16.15 -11.81 2.88
N THR A 175 16.42 -11.44 4.12
CA THR A 175 17.72 -11.10 4.71
C THR A 175 18.51 -9.97 4.05
N SER A 176 18.24 -9.58 2.81
CA SER A 176 18.94 -8.52 2.06
C SER A 176 18.99 -7.21 2.85
N LYS A 177 20.07 -6.43 2.67
CA LYS A 177 20.26 -5.16 3.40
C LYS A 177 19.20 -4.13 2.99
N LEU A 178 18.92 -4.05 1.69
CA LEU A 178 17.82 -3.31 1.10
C LEU A 178 17.05 -4.24 0.15
N ALA A 179 15.73 -4.30 0.28
CA ALA A 179 14.93 -5.16 -0.59
C ALA A 179 14.75 -4.53 -1.97
N VAL A 180 14.25 -3.29 -2.03
CA VAL A 180 14.02 -2.60 -3.30
C VAL A 180 14.49 -1.16 -3.23
N ARG A 181 15.26 -0.74 -4.24
CA ARG A 181 15.62 0.66 -4.49
C ARG A 181 14.92 1.14 -5.75
N GLN A 182 14.09 2.17 -5.63
CA GLN A 182 13.49 2.88 -6.74
C GLN A 182 14.28 4.15 -7.07
N ALA A 183 14.62 4.33 -8.34
CA ALA A 183 15.21 5.56 -8.86
C ALA A 183 14.15 6.66 -9.04
N THR A 184 14.61 7.89 -9.28
CA THR A 184 13.75 9.02 -9.63
C THR A 184 12.89 8.70 -10.85
N SER A 185 11.59 8.99 -10.79
CA SER A 185 10.62 8.75 -11.87
C SER A 185 10.43 7.26 -12.25
N SER A 186 10.90 6.33 -11.42
CA SER A 186 10.61 4.90 -11.61
C SER A 186 9.20 4.56 -11.13
N LYS A 187 8.66 3.43 -11.62
CA LYS A 187 7.35 2.91 -11.25
C LYS A 187 7.42 1.44 -10.88
N ILE A 188 6.81 1.09 -9.75
CA ILE A 188 6.57 -0.31 -9.38
C ILE A 188 5.08 -0.53 -9.23
N THR A 189 4.58 -1.58 -9.88
CA THR A 189 3.32 -2.23 -9.52
C THR A 189 3.65 -3.58 -8.92
N ALA A 190 3.21 -3.84 -7.70
CA ALA A 190 3.45 -5.09 -7.01
C ALA A 190 2.18 -5.72 -6.47
N ASN A 191 2.03 -7.03 -6.71
CA ASN A 191 1.02 -7.87 -6.12
C ASN A 191 1.72 -8.95 -5.28
N ASN A 192 1.41 -8.98 -3.98
CA ASN A 192 2.02 -9.90 -3.02
C ASN A 192 3.55 -9.78 -2.96
N LEU A 193 4.01 -8.72 -2.31
CA LEU A 193 5.42 -8.49 -2.00
C LEU A 193 5.69 -8.81 -0.53
N GLU A 194 6.54 -9.78 -0.26
CA GLU A 194 6.99 -10.14 1.09
C GLU A 194 8.44 -9.72 1.28
N ILE A 195 8.72 -8.98 2.36
CA ILE A 195 10.06 -8.55 2.72
C ILE A 195 10.33 -8.93 4.18
N ILE A 196 11.30 -9.82 4.39
CA ILE A 196 11.71 -10.22 5.74
C ILE A 196 13.18 -9.88 5.93
N GLY A 197 13.45 -8.93 6.83
CA GLY A 197 14.80 -8.58 7.23
C GLY A 197 15.47 -9.67 8.06
N ALA A 198 16.80 -9.60 8.14
CA ALA A 198 17.54 -10.33 9.14
C ALA A 198 17.32 -9.71 10.52
N VAL A 199 17.03 -10.56 11.51
CA VAL A 199 16.79 -10.14 12.90
C VAL A 199 18.00 -9.35 13.42
N ASP A 200 17.75 -8.25 14.14
CA ASP A 200 18.78 -7.42 14.78
C ASP A 200 19.76 -6.73 13.82
N VAL A 201 19.49 -6.78 12.50
CA VAL A 201 20.31 -6.07 11.49
C VAL A 201 19.76 -4.69 11.18
N CYS A 202 18.48 -4.43 11.49
CA CYS A 202 17.82 -3.15 11.24
C CYS A 202 17.90 -2.73 9.76
N GLY A 203 17.64 -3.68 8.85
CA GLY A 203 17.63 -3.44 7.40
C GLY A 203 16.40 -2.67 6.92
N SER A 204 16.44 -2.22 5.67
CA SER A 204 15.38 -1.43 5.02
C SER A 204 14.65 -2.23 3.95
N GLY A 205 13.35 -1.99 3.79
CA GLY A 205 12.54 -2.64 2.77
C GLY A 205 12.60 -1.92 1.43
N LEU A 206 11.74 -0.93 1.27
CA LEU A 206 11.57 -0.14 0.05
C LEU A 206 12.17 1.25 0.24
N GLU A 207 13.07 1.64 -0.65
CA GLU A 207 13.63 2.98 -0.72
C GLU A 207 13.21 3.68 -2.01
N LEU A 208 12.43 4.76 -1.88
CA LEU A 208 11.92 5.53 -3.00
C LEU A 208 12.66 6.87 -3.07
N ASN A 209 13.35 7.09 -4.19
CA ASN A 209 14.11 8.30 -4.44
C ASN A 209 13.39 9.17 -5.48
N GLY A 210 13.36 10.49 -5.27
CA GLY A 210 12.72 11.43 -6.20
C GLY A 210 11.23 11.19 -6.41
N SER A 211 10.76 11.43 -7.63
CA SER A 211 9.36 11.28 -8.05
C SER A 211 8.97 9.83 -8.41
N ALA A 212 9.36 8.85 -7.59
CA ALA A 212 9.01 7.45 -7.81
C ALA A 212 7.51 7.18 -7.55
N ASP A 213 6.91 6.27 -8.31
CA ASP A 213 5.54 5.80 -8.11
C ASP A 213 5.55 4.34 -7.63
N LEU A 214 4.85 4.07 -6.54
CA LEU A 214 4.74 2.73 -5.95
C LEU A 214 3.28 2.36 -5.73
N ILE A 215 2.85 1.25 -6.32
CA ILE A 215 1.53 0.67 -6.12
C ILE A 215 1.72 -0.76 -5.62
N VAL A 216 1.23 -1.07 -4.41
CA VAL A 216 1.34 -2.40 -3.80
C VAL A 216 -0.02 -2.85 -3.26
N SER A 217 -0.54 -3.97 -3.75
CA SER A 217 -1.87 -4.46 -3.32
C SER A 217 -1.83 -5.36 -2.09
N THR A 218 -0.66 -5.93 -1.76
CA THR A 218 -0.41 -6.75 -0.57
C THR A 218 1.07 -6.66 -0.25
N LEU A 219 1.37 -6.21 0.97
CA LEU A 219 2.73 -6.02 1.45
C LEU A 219 2.88 -6.70 2.81
N ILE A 220 3.76 -7.70 2.90
CA ILE A 220 4.11 -8.31 4.18
C ILE A 220 5.52 -7.88 4.53
N SER A 221 5.71 -7.33 5.73
CA SER A 221 7.02 -6.90 6.20
C SER A 221 7.28 -7.34 7.63
N ARG A 222 8.47 -7.90 7.88
CA ARG A 222 8.93 -8.38 9.19
C ARG A 222 10.41 -8.07 9.40
N ASN A 223 10.80 -7.85 10.65
CA ASN A 223 12.21 -7.73 11.08
C ASN A 223 13.01 -6.64 10.34
N LEU A 224 12.35 -5.54 9.96
CA LEU A 224 12.99 -4.36 9.39
C LEU A 224 12.94 -3.20 10.38
N ILE A 225 13.85 -2.25 10.24
CA ILE A 225 13.70 -0.95 10.90
C ILE A 225 12.66 -0.10 10.17
N THR A 226 12.77 -0.04 8.85
CA THR A 226 11.92 0.77 7.99
C THR A 226 11.49 -0.07 6.80
N THR A 227 10.19 -0.27 6.67
CA THR A 227 9.59 -0.99 5.56
C THR A 227 9.50 -0.11 4.32
N ILE A 228 9.11 1.15 4.47
CA ILE A 228 9.05 2.11 3.36
C ILE A 228 9.74 3.40 3.78
N ASN A 229 10.71 3.82 2.99
CA ASN A 229 11.38 5.11 3.08
C ASN A 229 11.19 5.88 1.77
N ALA A 230 10.17 6.73 1.72
CA ALA A 230 9.98 7.67 0.63
C ALA A 230 10.63 9.01 0.97
N LYS A 231 11.70 9.37 0.24
CA LYS A 231 12.57 10.49 0.60
C LYS A 231 12.12 11.84 0.03
N ASP A 232 11.32 11.81 -1.04
CA ASP A 232 10.92 12.98 -1.83
C ASP A 232 9.47 12.85 -2.33
N ILE A 233 9.14 13.57 -3.41
CA ILE A 233 7.81 13.72 -4.02
C ILE A 233 7.24 12.46 -4.71
N SER A 234 7.35 11.30 -4.06
CA SER A 234 6.88 10.02 -4.55
C SER A 234 5.37 9.83 -4.40
N THR A 235 4.72 9.11 -5.30
CA THR A 235 3.32 8.66 -5.13
C THR A 235 3.31 7.24 -4.57
N LEU A 236 2.53 7.00 -3.52
CA LEU A 236 2.43 5.70 -2.88
C LEU A 236 0.96 5.29 -2.73
N ASP A 237 0.60 4.12 -3.23
CA ASP A 237 -0.68 3.45 -2.94
C ASP A 237 -0.40 2.03 -2.43
N VAL A 238 -0.58 1.86 -1.11
CA VAL A 238 -0.35 0.59 -0.43
C VAL A 238 -1.66 0.10 0.17
N THR A 239 -2.03 -1.13 -0.17
CA THR A 239 -3.23 -1.79 0.35
C THR A 239 -2.87 -3.15 0.94
N ASN A 240 -3.64 -3.60 1.95
CA ASN A 240 -3.45 -4.89 2.62
C ASN A 240 -2.00 -5.09 3.10
N ALA A 241 -1.43 -4.05 3.74
CA ALA A 241 -0.11 -4.17 4.33
C ALA A 241 -0.21 -4.79 5.72
N ASP A 242 0.64 -5.75 6.01
CA ASP A 242 0.88 -6.29 7.33
C ASP A 242 2.36 -6.07 7.68
N ILE A 243 2.62 -5.09 8.53
CA ILE A 243 3.97 -4.63 8.86
C ILE A 243 4.22 -4.83 10.35
N THR A 244 5.28 -5.55 10.67
CA THR A 244 5.79 -5.66 12.04
C THR A 244 7.27 -5.27 12.04
N ALA A 245 7.57 -4.11 12.64
CA ALA A 245 8.95 -3.65 12.79
C ALA A 245 9.73 -4.56 13.76
N ASP A 246 11.07 -4.62 13.62
CA ASP A 246 11.91 -5.34 14.59
C ASP A 246 11.90 -4.62 15.94
N PRO A 247 11.48 -5.27 17.05
CA PRO A 247 11.46 -4.64 18.38
C PRO A 247 12.84 -4.22 18.90
N ARG A 248 13.92 -4.72 18.31
CA ARG A 248 15.30 -4.37 18.69
C ARG A 248 15.80 -3.11 17.99
N CYS A 249 15.13 -2.70 16.91
CA CYS A 249 15.54 -1.58 16.10
C CYS A 249 14.77 -0.30 16.47
N ALA A 250 15.50 0.77 16.77
CA ALA A 250 14.92 2.08 17.01
C ALA A 250 14.74 2.82 15.68
N GLY A 251 13.52 2.83 15.15
CA GLY A 251 13.19 3.60 13.93
C GLY A 251 11.71 3.65 13.60
N LEU A 252 11.41 4.10 12.39
CA LEU A 252 10.05 4.27 11.88
C LEU A 252 9.75 3.17 10.88
N ALA A 253 8.63 2.46 11.07
CA ALA A 253 8.19 1.44 10.11
C ALA A 253 7.91 2.06 8.73
N LEU A 254 7.27 3.22 8.70
CA LEU A 254 7.02 4.02 7.49
C LEU A 254 7.57 5.44 7.67
N SER A 255 8.49 5.84 6.80
CA SER A 255 9.00 7.20 6.68
C SER A 255 8.61 7.75 5.32
N VAL A 256 7.63 8.67 5.31
CA VAL A 256 7.01 9.18 4.09
C VAL A 256 7.20 10.70 4.00
N LYS A 257 8.11 11.12 3.14
CA LYS A 257 8.37 12.54 2.88
C LYS A 257 7.96 12.92 1.47
N THR A 258 6.66 13.01 1.21
CA THR A 258 6.12 13.34 -0.13
C THR A 258 5.16 14.51 -0.08
N SER A 259 5.18 15.37 -1.11
CA SER A 259 4.12 16.35 -1.38
C SER A 259 3.11 15.89 -2.44
N LYS A 260 3.28 14.67 -2.97
CA LYS A 260 2.26 13.95 -3.72
C LYS A 260 1.38 13.17 -2.74
N MET A 261 0.72 12.12 -3.21
CA MET A 261 -0.24 11.36 -2.45
C MET A 261 0.39 10.11 -1.83
N PHE A 262 0.17 9.93 -0.53
CA PHE A 262 0.37 8.67 0.18
C PHE A 262 -0.98 8.08 0.59
N MET A 263 -1.32 6.90 0.05
CA MET A 263 -2.50 6.12 0.40
C MET A 263 -2.08 4.86 1.13
N LEU A 264 -2.69 4.61 2.29
CA LEU A 264 -2.59 3.35 3.03
C LEU A 264 -3.99 2.83 3.36
N LYS A 265 -4.32 1.61 2.95
CA LYS A 265 -5.66 1.03 3.08
C LYS A 265 -5.62 -0.37 3.68
N ASN A 266 -6.61 -0.71 4.51
CA ASN A 266 -6.85 -2.07 5.01
C ASN A 266 -5.59 -2.72 5.61
N SER A 267 -4.84 -1.96 6.40
CA SER A 267 -3.48 -2.35 6.80
C SER A 267 -3.33 -2.50 8.31
N SER A 268 -2.30 -3.23 8.73
CA SER A 268 -1.89 -3.37 10.13
C SER A 268 -0.42 -3.01 10.25
N ILE A 269 -0.12 -2.14 11.21
CA ILE A 269 1.24 -1.74 11.54
C ILE A 269 1.45 -1.94 13.03
N VAL A 270 2.37 -2.83 13.35
CA VAL A 270 2.94 -2.98 14.68
C VAL A 270 4.27 -2.22 14.68
N GLY A 271 4.22 -1.01 15.25
CA GLY A 271 5.41 -0.18 15.46
C GLY A 271 6.24 -0.72 16.62
N THR A 272 7.45 -0.18 16.79
CA THR A 272 8.33 -0.50 17.93
C THR A 272 8.86 0.77 18.57
N TYR A 273 9.50 1.64 17.79
CA TYR A 273 9.88 2.98 18.25
C TYR A 273 8.87 4.03 17.78
N GLY A 274 8.57 4.09 16.47
CA GLY A 274 7.41 4.79 15.93
C GLY A 274 6.85 4.04 14.71
N ALA A 275 5.59 4.28 14.34
CA ALA A 275 4.97 3.54 13.24
C ALA A 275 4.99 4.32 11.93
N ILE A 276 4.42 5.52 11.89
CA ILE A 276 4.27 6.29 10.64
C ILE A 276 4.77 7.71 10.85
N GLN A 277 5.68 8.16 9.99
CA GLN A 277 6.01 9.57 9.84
C GLN A 277 5.61 10.05 8.45
N ILE A 278 4.91 11.18 8.41
CA ILE A 278 4.47 11.85 7.19
C ILE A 278 4.96 13.29 7.26
N SER A 279 5.79 13.72 6.32
CA SER A 279 6.33 15.08 6.35
C SER A 279 6.36 15.74 4.99
N GLY A 280 6.05 17.03 4.98
CA GLY A 280 6.21 17.93 3.84
C GLY A 280 6.90 19.21 4.27
N THR A 281 6.77 20.25 3.46
CA THR A 281 7.20 21.61 3.83
C THR A 281 5.99 22.52 3.95
N ALA A 282 6.12 23.66 4.63
CA ALA A 282 5.03 24.64 4.71
C ALA A 282 4.54 25.11 3.32
N SER A 283 5.42 25.19 2.32
CA SER A 283 5.08 25.55 0.94
C SER A 283 4.58 24.39 0.09
N SER A 284 4.79 23.15 0.54
CA SER A 284 4.41 21.92 -0.18
C SER A 284 4.04 20.85 0.85
N PRO A 285 2.86 20.98 1.50
CA PRO A 285 2.47 20.08 2.57
C PRO A 285 2.25 18.67 2.00
N ALA A 286 2.62 17.67 2.79
CA ALA A 286 2.37 16.28 2.43
C ALA A 286 0.88 16.00 2.26
N GLN A 287 0.51 15.16 1.30
CA GLN A 287 -0.89 14.71 1.15
C GLN A 287 -0.98 13.24 1.51
N ALA A 288 -1.81 12.90 2.49
CA ALA A 288 -1.92 11.52 2.94
C ALA A 288 -3.35 11.12 3.31
N MET A 289 -3.68 9.88 3.02
CA MET A 289 -4.91 9.25 3.46
C MET A 289 -4.65 7.85 4.00
N ILE A 290 -5.15 7.59 5.19
CA ILE A 290 -5.06 6.30 5.87
C ILE A 290 -6.49 5.81 6.09
N ILE A 291 -6.82 4.62 5.58
CA ILE A 291 -8.18 4.07 5.62
C ILE A 291 -8.13 2.67 6.23
N ASP A 292 -9.03 2.40 7.17
CA ASP A 292 -9.23 1.08 7.78
C ASP A 292 -7.91 0.42 8.21
N THR A 293 -7.03 1.24 8.79
CA THR A 293 -5.69 0.82 9.19
C THR A 293 -5.59 0.77 10.70
N THR A 294 -4.96 -0.30 11.18
CA THR A 294 -4.64 -0.49 12.59
C THR A 294 -3.18 -0.13 12.85
N VAL A 295 -2.92 0.74 13.82
CA VAL A 295 -1.57 1.10 14.28
C VAL A 295 -1.47 0.79 15.77
N SER A 296 -0.48 -0.02 16.14
CA SER A 296 -0.36 -0.50 17.52
C SER A 296 1.06 -0.72 17.99
N ASN A 297 1.20 -0.79 19.31
CA ASN A 297 2.43 -1.13 20.02
C ASN A 297 3.63 -0.23 19.67
N SER A 298 3.38 0.99 19.19
CA SER A 298 4.43 1.97 18.95
C SER A 298 4.99 2.45 20.29
N GLY A 299 6.32 2.44 20.41
CA GLY A 299 7.04 2.78 21.63
C GLY A 299 7.28 4.28 21.79
N ILE A 300 8.55 4.68 21.92
CA ILE A 300 8.96 5.96 22.51
C ILE A 300 8.73 7.16 21.57
N ALA A 301 8.81 7.00 20.26
CA ALA A 301 8.50 8.07 19.31
C ALA A 301 7.01 8.12 18.97
N SER A 302 6.60 9.09 18.15
CA SER A 302 5.21 9.25 17.77
C SER A 302 4.65 8.02 17.07
N THR A 303 3.41 7.67 17.40
CA THR A 303 2.67 6.60 16.71
C THR A 303 2.43 6.99 15.25
N VAL A 304 1.84 8.17 15.06
CA VAL A 304 1.78 8.86 13.78
C VAL A 304 2.37 10.25 14.01
N ASP A 305 3.45 10.59 13.32
CA ASP A 305 4.00 11.95 13.28
C ASP A 305 3.64 12.59 11.95
N SER A 306 2.94 13.72 11.97
CA SER A 306 2.77 14.54 10.78
C SER A 306 3.40 15.90 10.99
N GLY A 307 4.34 16.28 10.11
CA GLY A 307 4.71 17.68 9.90
C GLY A 307 3.64 18.42 9.09
N PRO A 308 3.98 19.53 8.40
CA PRO A 308 3.06 20.20 7.49
C PRO A 308 2.47 19.21 6.48
N ALA A 309 1.23 18.79 6.73
CA ALA A 309 0.54 17.76 5.99
C ALA A 309 -0.96 18.02 5.96
N ILE A 310 -1.60 17.55 4.91
CA ILE A 310 -3.04 17.36 4.81
C ILE A 310 -3.27 15.85 4.94
N LEU A 311 -3.61 15.43 6.16
CA LEU A 311 -3.79 14.03 6.53
C LEU A 311 -5.27 13.75 6.79
N THR A 312 -5.80 12.71 6.15
CA THR A 312 -7.14 12.19 6.45
C THR A 312 -7.05 10.75 6.91
N ILE A 313 -7.60 10.44 8.09
CA ILE A 313 -7.71 9.08 8.61
C ILE A 313 -9.19 8.70 8.71
N ILE A 314 -9.58 7.59 8.09
CA ILE A 314 -10.96 7.10 8.06
C ILE A 314 -10.99 5.67 8.57
N GLY A 315 -11.82 5.39 9.56
CA GLY A 315 -11.94 4.05 10.13
C GLY A 315 -10.67 3.63 10.87
N GLY A 316 -10.49 2.31 11.03
CA GLY A 316 -9.29 1.74 11.65
C GLY A 316 -9.16 2.03 13.15
N LYS A 317 -7.96 1.78 13.66
CA LYS A 317 -7.69 1.75 15.10
C LYS A 317 -6.28 2.20 15.45
N ILE A 318 -6.13 3.06 16.45
CA ILE A 318 -4.85 3.47 17.04
C ILE A 318 -4.85 3.02 18.49
N PHE A 319 -4.07 2.00 18.85
CA PHE A 319 -4.15 1.45 20.20
C PHE A 319 -2.86 0.90 20.80
N ASN A 320 -2.82 0.87 22.12
CA ASN A 320 -1.68 0.35 22.90
C ASN A 320 -0.34 0.98 22.53
N ASN A 321 -0.34 2.29 22.25
CA ASN A 321 0.88 3.02 21.95
C ASN A 321 1.37 3.79 23.17
N MET A 322 2.69 3.77 23.36
CA MET A 322 3.32 4.48 24.47
C MET A 322 3.33 5.99 24.23
N SER A 323 3.58 6.43 22.99
CA SER A 323 3.64 7.86 22.66
C SER A 323 2.48 8.32 21.79
N ALA A 324 2.16 9.61 21.91
CA ALA A 324 1.06 10.23 21.19
C ALA A 324 1.21 10.11 19.67
N SER A 325 0.08 10.09 18.96
CA SER A 325 0.05 10.56 17.57
C SER A 325 0.22 12.08 17.58
N GLN A 326 1.32 12.57 17.02
CA GLN A 326 1.67 13.97 16.99
C GLN A 326 1.32 14.57 15.63
N PHE A 327 0.50 15.61 15.64
CA PHE A 327 0.11 16.35 14.46
C PHE A 327 0.63 17.79 14.58
N ARG A 328 1.70 18.07 13.85
CA ARG A 328 2.47 19.31 13.90
C ARG A 328 2.33 20.08 12.61
N ASP A 329 1.76 21.28 12.71
CA ASP A 329 1.37 22.09 11.56
C ASP A 329 0.38 21.38 10.60
N GLY A 330 -0.25 22.13 9.71
CA GLY A 330 -1.12 21.56 8.68
C GLY A 330 -2.53 21.18 9.17
N LYS A 331 -3.15 20.21 8.50
CA LYS A 331 -4.54 19.83 8.70
C LYS A 331 -4.70 18.32 8.80
N VAL A 332 -5.34 17.89 9.88
CA VAL A 332 -5.69 16.50 10.13
C VAL A 332 -7.20 16.35 10.23
N THR A 333 -7.75 15.35 9.56
CA THR A 333 -9.16 14.97 9.64
C THR A 333 -9.26 13.51 10.06
N LEU A 334 -9.94 13.23 11.18
CA LEU A 334 -10.21 11.89 11.66
C LEU A 334 -11.72 11.61 11.55
N LYS A 335 -12.08 10.48 10.94
CA LYS A 335 -13.47 10.03 10.82
C LYS A 335 -13.61 8.58 11.22
N ASN A 336 -14.51 8.27 12.14
CA ASN A 336 -14.80 6.90 12.56
C ASN A 336 -13.57 6.11 13.05
N VAL A 337 -12.56 6.80 13.61
CA VAL A 337 -11.33 6.19 14.10
C VAL A 337 -11.52 5.77 15.57
N ARG A 338 -11.08 4.56 15.93
CA ARG A 338 -11.01 4.12 17.33
C ARG A 338 -9.62 4.36 17.91
N ILE A 339 -9.52 5.16 18.96
CA ILE A 339 -8.28 5.55 19.64
C ILE A 339 -8.38 5.08 21.09
N GLU A 340 -7.65 4.02 21.45
CA GLU A 340 -7.79 3.44 22.79
C GLU A 340 -6.51 2.91 23.43
N ALA A 341 -6.48 2.89 24.76
CA ALA A 341 -5.37 2.32 25.52
C ALA A 341 -4.00 2.93 25.16
N ASN A 342 -3.96 4.21 24.76
CA ASN A 342 -2.72 4.94 24.47
C ASN A 342 -2.30 5.82 25.66
N GLY A 343 -1.04 6.24 25.65
CA GLY A 343 -0.52 7.21 26.63
C GLY A 343 0.41 6.61 27.68
N GLY A 344 1.22 5.63 27.26
CA GLY A 344 2.44 5.29 28.01
C GLY A 344 3.30 6.53 28.29
N ASN A 345 4.17 6.45 29.29
CA ASN A 345 5.10 7.53 29.67
C ASN A 345 4.47 8.91 29.96
N GLY A 346 3.16 9.03 30.16
CA GLY A 346 2.54 10.33 30.44
C GLY A 346 1.94 11.06 29.25
N SER A 347 1.95 10.44 28.07
CA SER A 347 1.48 11.06 26.84
C SER A 347 -0.03 11.08 26.70
N SER A 348 -0.53 11.97 25.86
CA SER A 348 -1.90 11.91 25.32
C SER A 348 -1.99 10.91 24.16
N ALA A 349 -3.20 10.47 23.79
CA ALA A 349 -3.36 9.63 22.61
C ALA A 349 -3.11 10.42 21.32
N ILE A 350 -3.60 11.65 21.27
CA ILE A 350 -3.35 12.61 20.19
C ILE A 350 -2.79 13.89 20.79
N TYR A 351 -1.76 14.44 20.16
CA TYR A 351 -1.17 15.72 20.47
C TYR A 351 -1.13 16.59 19.22
N VAL A 352 -1.68 17.81 19.30
CA VAL A 352 -1.77 18.75 18.18
C VAL A 352 -1.14 20.08 18.56
N SER A 353 -0.20 20.57 17.74
CA SER A 353 0.44 21.87 17.95
C SER A 353 0.92 22.47 16.65
N GLY A 354 0.71 23.76 16.43
CA GLY A 354 1.39 24.50 15.38
C GLY A 354 2.75 25.04 15.86
N SER A 355 3.57 25.48 14.92
CA SER A 355 4.88 26.08 15.19
C SER A 355 4.82 27.60 15.29
N SER A 356 3.81 28.24 14.70
CA SER A 356 3.62 29.69 14.71
C SER A 356 2.20 30.09 14.33
N ALA A 357 1.85 31.38 14.49
CA ALA A 357 0.56 31.90 14.02
C ALA A 357 0.35 31.75 12.50
N GLN A 358 1.44 31.65 11.73
CA GLN A 358 1.44 31.45 10.27
C GLN A 358 1.46 29.96 9.87
N SER A 359 1.73 29.07 10.82
CA SER A 359 1.76 27.62 10.60
C SER A 359 0.95 26.95 11.71
N LEU A 360 -0.36 26.98 11.54
CA LEU A 360 -1.31 26.39 12.49
C LEU A 360 -1.42 24.89 12.26
N ALA A 361 -1.65 24.15 13.34
CA ALA A 361 -2.14 22.77 13.27
C ALA A 361 -3.66 22.75 13.47
N SER A 362 -4.39 22.11 12.56
CA SER A 362 -5.85 22.00 12.62
C SER A 362 -6.30 20.55 12.69
N LEU A 363 -7.23 20.26 13.60
CA LEU A 363 -7.82 18.94 13.77
C LEU A 363 -9.34 19.00 13.56
N VAL A 364 -9.86 18.12 12.71
CA VAL A 364 -11.31 17.90 12.54
C VAL A 364 -11.63 16.46 12.91
N MET A 365 -12.62 16.24 13.77
CA MET A 365 -13.03 14.89 14.19
C MET A 365 -14.53 14.67 14.09
N ARG A 366 -14.92 13.55 13.46
CA ARG A 366 -16.32 13.10 13.41
C ARG A 366 -16.43 11.60 13.71
N GLY A 367 -17.40 11.21 14.52
CA GLY A 367 -17.71 9.79 14.77
C GLY A 367 -16.57 8.97 15.41
N CYS A 368 -15.54 9.63 15.95
CA CYS A 368 -14.38 8.94 16.51
C CYS A 368 -14.66 8.47 17.95
N THR A 369 -13.99 7.41 18.38
CA THR A 369 -14.07 6.89 19.75
C THR A 369 -12.71 7.02 20.43
N VAL A 370 -12.62 7.82 21.48
CA VAL A 370 -11.39 8.11 22.24
C VAL A 370 -11.58 7.65 23.67
N VAL A 371 -11.13 6.44 23.98
CA VAL A 371 -11.45 5.77 25.25
C VAL A 371 -10.27 5.06 25.89
N ASN A 372 -10.27 4.92 27.23
CA ASN A 372 -9.24 4.18 27.96
C ASN A 372 -7.81 4.68 27.71
N ASN A 373 -7.62 5.92 27.28
CA ASN A 373 -6.28 6.51 27.13
C ASN A 373 -5.89 7.21 28.42
N ARG A 374 -4.60 7.51 28.62
CA ARG A 374 -4.18 8.34 29.74
C ARG A 374 -4.78 9.75 29.64
N TYR A 375 -4.56 10.41 28.51
CA TYR A 375 -5.34 11.55 28.05
C TYR A 375 -5.90 11.23 26.67
N GLY A 376 -7.08 11.74 26.36
CA GLY A 376 -7.65 11.63 25.01
C GLY A 376 -6.86 12.48 24.01
N ILE A 377 -7.18 13.76 23.94
CA ILE A 377 -6.58 14.69 22.96
C ILE A 377 -6.00 15.90 23.67
N ALA A 378 -4.78 16.27 23.31
CA ALA A 378 -4.13 17.49 23.73
C ALA A 378 -4.02 18.48 22.57
N MET A 379 -4.60 19.67 22.74
CA MET A 379 -4.48 20.81 21.83
C MET A 379 -3.59 21.88 22.47
N PHE A 380 -2.47 22.20 21.83
CA PHE A 380 -1.45 23.09 22.38
C PHE A 380 -1.22 24.33 21.49
N ASP A 381 -0.08 24.99 21.65
CA ASP A 381 0.26 26.24 20.96
C ASP A 381 -0.08 26.22 19.47
N TYR A 382 -0.64 27.34 18.98
CA TYR A 382 -0.94 27.57 17.57
C TYR A 382 -1.80 26.47 16.91
N SER A 383 -2.75 25.93 17.66
CA SER A 383 -3.65 24.89 17.15
C SER A 383 -5.11 25.33 17.12
N ALA A 384 -5.91 24.62 16.33
CA ALA A 384 -7.36 24.78 16.28
C ALA A 384 -8.01 23.41 16.14
N ALA A 385 -9.17 23.21 16.77
CA ALA A 385 -9.91 21.97 16.63
C ALA A 385 -11.41 22.20 16.43
N ASP A 386 -11.95 21.47 15.47
CA ASP A 386 -13.36 21.23 15.28
C ASP A 386 -13.65 19.75 15.60
N LEU A 387 -13.98 19.51 16.86
CA LEU A 387 -14.49 18.24 17.35
C LEU A 387 -16.02 18.18 17.27
N GLY A 388 -16.68 19.15 16.64
CA GLY A 388 -18.12 19.26 16.48
C GLY A 388 -18.63 20.70 16.65
N THR A 389 -19.54 21.14 15.78
CA THR A 389 -20.19 22.45 15.83
C THR A 389 -21.72 22.29 15.94
N ASP A 390 -22.44 23.39 16.14
CA ASP A 390 -23.92 23.36 16.17
C ASP A 390 -24.51 22.92 14.81
N ALA A 391 -23.86 23.31 13.72
CA ALA A 391 -24.30 22.99 12.36
C ALA A 391 -23.84 21.59 11.90
N ASP A 392 -22.75 21.09 12.48
CA ASP A 392 -22.17 19.77 12.18
C ASP A 392 -21.69 19.11 13.48
N PRO A 393 -22.62 18.48 14.23
CA PRO A 393 -22.31 17.83 15.50
C PRO A 393 -21.22 16.77 15.38
N GLY A 394 -20.32 16.75 16.36
CA GLY A 394 -19.13 15.90 16.31
C GLY A 394 -19.42 14.40 16.30
N ASN A 395 -20.39 13.98 17.12
CA ASN A 395 -20.72 12.58 17.36
C ASN A 395 -19.50 11.73 17.79
N ASN A 396 -18.49 12.34 18.40
CA ASN A 396 -17.34 11.64 18.96
C ASN A 396 -17.65 11.16 20.38
N VAL A 397 -16.93 10.15 20.86
CA VAL A 397 -16.99 9.63 22.23
C VAL A 397 -15.67 9.88 22.94
N PHE A 398 -15.70 10.58 24.07
CA PHE A 398 -14.57 10.85 24.95
C PHE A 398 -14.89 10.31 26.34
N GLN A 399 -14.59 9.04 26.59
CA GLN A 399 -14.98 8.37 27.83
C GLN A 399 -13.84 7.55 28.42
N ASP A 400 -13.85 7.34 29.73
CA ASP A 400 -12.92 6.45 30.43
C ASP A 400 -11.43 6.76 30.19
N ASN A 401 -11.12 7.99 29.78
CA ASN A 401 -9.73 8.47 29.73
C ASN A 401 -9.31 8.80 31.17
N GLN A 402 -8.10 8.38 31.56
CA GLN A 402 -7.66 8.41 32.96
C GLN A 402 -7.67 9.83 33.55
N LEU A 403 -7.19 10.81 32.79
CA LEU A 403 -7.08 12.20 33.24
C LEU A 403 -8.15 13.05 32.59
N ALA A 404 -7.99 13.41 31.32
CA ALA A 404 -8.98 14.20 30.60
C ALA A 404 -9.29 13.64 29.20
N GLY A 405 -10.53 13.83 28.75
CA GLY A 405 -10.91 13.59 27.35
C GLY A 405 -10.25 14.59 26.41
N VAL A 406 -10.31 15.88 26.74
CA VAL A 406 -9.67 16.97 25.98
C VAL A 406 -8.90 17.92 26.91
N THR A 407 -7.63 18.14 26.59
CA THR A 407 -6.71 19.03 27.31
C THR A 407 -6.36 20.21 26.41
N LEU A 408 -6.56 21.44 26.89
CA LEU A 408 -6.17 22.68 26.20
C LEU A 408 -5.02 23.36 26.94
N GLY A 409 -3.88 23.56 26.28
CA GLY A 409 -2.70 24.14 26.90
C GLY A 409 -1.90 25.03 25.97
N GLY A 410 -0.75 25.52 26.45
CA GLY A 410 0.14 26.41 25.71
C GLY A 410 -0.05 27.89 26.04
N ILE A 411 1.04 28.66 25.93
CA ILE A 411 1.05 30.12 26.15
C ILE A 411 0.40 30.83 24.97
N ALA A 412 0.72 30.37 23.76
CA ALA A 412 0.09 30.80 22.53
C ALA A 412 -1.02 29.80 22.14
N GLY A 413 -1.71 29.26 23.16
CA GLY A 413 -2.57 28.08 23.13
C GLY A 413 -3.65 28.07 22.04
N PRO A 414 -4.46 27.02 21.99
CA PRO A 414 -5.38 26.83 20.89
C PRO A 414 -6.35 28.01 20.72
N GLN A 415 -6.73 28.25 19.47
CA GLN A 415 -7.97 29.00 19.20
C GLN A 415 -9.16 28.26 19.82
N LEU A 416 -10.32 28.94 19.94
CA LEU A 416 -11.53 28.32 20.48
C LEU A 416 -11.77 26.93 19.87
N VAL A 417 -11.77 25.91 20.73
CA VAL A 417 -12.04 24.53 20.33
C VAL A 417 -13.55 24.31 20.37
N ASN A 418 -14.12 23.84 19.26
CA ASN A 418 -15.52 23.44 19.20
C ASN A 418 -15.63 21.93 19.43
N ALA A 419 -16.56 21.51 20.29
CA ALA A 419 -16.75 20.12 20.69
C ALA A 419 -18.23 19.79 20.96
N VAL A 420 -19.13 20.42 20.19
CA VAL A 420 -20.58 20.27 20.29
C VAL A 420 -21.03 18.90 19.77
N GLY A 421 -22.00 18.29 20.46
CA GLY A 421 -22.64 17.05 20.02
C GLY A 421 -21.87 15.76 20.34
N ASN A 422 -20.77 15.87 21.10
CA ASN A 422 -20.00 14.71 21.54
C ASN A 422 -20.63 14.02 22.76
N THR A 423 -20.21 12.78 23.01
CA THR A 423 -20.52 12.01 24.23
C THR A 423 -19.30 12.02 25.13
N TRP A 424 -19.50 12.36 26.40
CA TRP A 424 -18.44 12.53 27.40
C TRP A 424 -18.64 11.57 28.58
N ASN A 425 -17.78 11.63 29.60
CA ASN A 425 -18.07 10.96 30.88
C ASN A 425 -19.39 11.53 31.43
N PRO A 426 -20.33 10.66 31.84
CA PRO A 426 -21.63 11.09 32.37
C PRO A 426 -21.48 11.79 33.72
N MET A 427 -22.44 12.67 34.03
CA MET A 427 -22.52 13.39 35.31
C MET A 427 -21.22 14.14 35.70
N THR A 428 -20.41 14.53 34.72
CA THR A 428 -19.08 15.10 34.90
C THR A 428 -19.01 16.46 34.23
N GLN A 429 -18.56 17.48 34.98
CA GLN A 429 -18.44 18.86 34.49
C GLN A 429 -19.72 19.40 33.82
N GLY A 430 -20.88 18.99 34.34
CA GLY A 430 -22.20 19.43 33.89
C GLY A 430 -22.78 18.63 32.73
N SER A 431 -22.24 17.45 32.40
CA SER A 431 -22.88 16.53 31.47
C SER A 431 -24.04 15.81 32.17
N ASP A 432 -25.02 15.36 31.39
CA ASP A 432 -26.13 14.56 31.91
C ASP A 432 -25.73 13.08 32.11
N ALA A 433 -26.71 12.25 32.46
CA ALA A 433 -26.51 10.82 32.69
C ALA A 433 -26.11 10.03 31.43
N LEU A 434 -26.29 10.61 30.24
CA LEU A 434 -25.87 10.05 28.95
C LEU A 434 -24.53 10.65 28.47
N GLY A 435 -23.90 11.52 29.26
CA GLY A 435 -22.67 12.20 28.88
C GLY A 435 -22.87 13.31 27.85
N LYS A 436 -24.07 13.87 27.73
CA LYS A 436 -24.39 14.97 26.80
C LYS A 436 -24.47 16.32 27.52
N TYR A 437 -24.22 17.38 26.77
CA TYR A 437 -24.49 18.76 27.19
C TYR A 437 -25.75 19.25 26.47
N PRO A 438 -26.88 19.46 27.17
CA PRO A 438 -28.17 19.74 26.53
C PRO A 438 -28.22 21.06 25.75
N VAL A 439 -27.40 22.03 26.14
CA VAL A 439 -27.33 23.35 25.51
C VAL A 439 -25.86 23.66 25.21
N PRO A 440 -25.53 23.98 23.93
CA PRO A 440 -24.19 24.39 23.56
C PRO A 440 -23.74 25.61 24.37
N GLY A 441 -22.55 25.52 24.97
CA GLY A 441 -22.03 26.56 25.84
C GLY A 441 -20.52 26.68 25.78
N THR A 442 -20.02 27.91 25.92
CA THR A 442 -18.58 28.14 26.07
C THR A 442 -18.19 28.13 27.54
N VAL A 443 -17.24 27.28 27.89
CA VAL A 443 -16.56 27.29 29.18
C VAL A 443 -15.19 27.94 29.02
N ALA A 444 -14.80 28.73 30.02
CA ALA A 444 -13.51 29.40 30.07
C ALA A 444 -12.60 28.73 31.13
N GLY A 445 -11.30 28.72 30.84
CA GLY A 445 -10.27 28.30 31.78
C GLY A 445 -9.96 29.37 32.85
N PRO A 446 -9.20 29.03 33.89
CA PRO A 446 -8.52 27.74 34.06
C PRO A 446 -9.44 26.67 34.64
N ILE A 447 -9.22 25.42 34.22
CA ILE A 447 -9.83 24.22 34.78
C ILE A 447 -8.70 23.26 35.08
N GLN A 448 -8.48 22.99 36.37
CA GLN A 448 -7.39 22.15 36.83
C GLN A 448 -7.60 20.70 36.37
N GLN A 449 -6.50 20.05 36.04
CA GLN A 449 -6.50 18.63 35.72
C GLN A 449 -6.93 17.81 36.93
N ALA A 450 -7.84 16.87 36.72
CA ALA A 450 -8.25 15.87 37.69
C ALA A 450 -8.59 14.57 36.97
N THR A 451 -8.48 13.44 37.67
CA THR A 451 -8.83 12.12 37.14
C THR A 451 -10.29 12.09 36.67
N GLY A 452 -10.51 11.59 35.45
CA GLY A 452 -11.84 11.43 34.86
C GLY A 452 -12.50 12.70 34.35
N ASN A 453 -11.79 13.83 34.25
CA ASN A 453 -12.33 15.04 33.67
C ASN A 453 -12.78 14.81 32.21
N ASN A 454 -13.85 15.49 31.80
CA ASN A 454 -14.19 15.61 30.39
C ASN A 454 -13.18 16.50 29.69
N TYR A 455 -12.80 17.60 30.34
CA TYR A 455 -11.80 18.53 29.85
C TYR A 455 -11.01 19.19 30.98
N ASP A 456 -9.78 19.58 30.65
CA ASP A 456 -8.95 20.50 31.44
C ASP A 456 -8.40 21.60 30.52
N MET A 457 -8.11 22.77 31.08
CA MET A 457 -7.64 23.90 30.28
C MET A 457 -6.88 24.95 31.08
N TRP A 458 -5.87 25.56 30.47
CA TRP A 458 -5.12 26.67 31.07
C TRP A 458 -5.93 27.98 31.07
N ALA A 459 -5.48 28.96 31.86
CA ALA A 459 -6.15 30.26 31.97
C ALA A 459 -6.17 30.99 30.62
N GLY A 460 -7.30 31.65 30.30
CA GLY A 460 -7.46 32.39 29.04
C GLY A 460 -7.88 31.56 27.83
N LEU A 461 -7.94 30.22 27.96
CA LEU A 461 -8.44 29.33 26.92
C LEU A 461 -9.94 29.07 27.08
N SER A 462 -10.58 28.56 26.01
CA SER A 462 -12.02 28.26 26.03
C SER A 462 -12.38 27.07 25.16
N LEU A 463 -13.44 26.36 25.56
CA LEU A 463 -14.02 25.22 24.85
C LEU A 463 -15.52 25.46 24.68
N ARG A 464 -16.03 25.29 23.47
CA ARG A 464 -17.48 25.24 23.19
C ARG A 464 -17.92 23.78 23.19
N ARG A 465 -18.82 23.38 24.08
CA ARG A 465 -19.26 22.00 24.28
C ARG A 465 -20.76 21.82 24.12
#